data_AF-A0AAV6YP88-F1
#
_entry.id   AF-A0AAV6YP88-F1
#
_cell.length_a   1.000
_cell.length_b   1.000
_cell.length_c   1.000
_cell.angle_alpha   90.00
_cell.angle_beta   90.00
_cell.angle_gamma   90.00
#
_symmetry.space_group_name_H-M   'P 1'
#
loop_
_entity.id
_entity.type
_entity.pdbx_description
1 polymer ?
#
loop_
_entity_poly.entity_id
_entity_poly.type
_entity_poly.pdbx_seq_one_letter_code
_entity_poly.pdbx_strand_id
1 'polypeptide(L)'
;MLGEDFYREAIEHCRSYNARLCAERSMRLPFLDSQTGVAQNNCYIWMEKTHRGPGLSPGQIYTYPARCWRKKRRLDILEDPRLRPCEFKL
;
A
#
# COMPACT_ATOMS: atom_id res chain seq x y z
N MET A 1 -32.89 -8.81 23.74
CA MET A 1 -33.55 -7.67 23.06
C MET A 1 -33.33 -7.90 21.57
N LEU A 2 -34.35 -8.35 20.82
CA LEU A 2 -34.18 -8.90 19.45
C LEU A 2 -33.43 -7.99 18.45
N GLY A 3 -33.50 -6.67 18.63
CA GLY A 3 -32.79 -5.72 17.77
C GLY A 3 -31.27 -5.69 17.97
N GLU A 4 -30.78 -5.99 19.18
CA GLU A 4 -29.34 -5.99 19.46
C GLU A 4 -28.64 -7.19 18.83
N ASP A 5 -29.28 -8.36 18.86
CA ASP A 5 -28.76 -9.58 18.25
C ASP A 5 -28.67 -9.44 16.72
N PHE A 6 -29.71 -8.89 16.08
CA PHE A 6 -29.71 -8.61 14.64
C PHE A 6 -28.66 -7.56 14.26
N TYR A 7 -28.54 -6.47 15.02
CA TYR A 7 -27.54 -5.44 14.74
C TYR A 7 -26.12 -6.00 14.88
N ARG A 8 -25.85 -6.80 15.91
CA ARG A 8 -24.56 -7.48 16.10
C ARG A 8 -24.22 -8.37 14.91
N GLU A 9 -25.16 -9.22 14.48
CA GLU A 9 -24.98 -10.09 13.31
C GLU A 9 -24.70 -9.29 12.04
N ALA A 10 -25.41 -8.18 11.83
CA ALA A 10 -25.17 -7.29 10.68
C ALA A 10 -23.75 -6.70 10.70
N ILE A 11 -23.24 -6.27 11.86
CA ILE A 11 -21.86 -5.78 11.99
C ILE A 11 -20.83 -6.88 11.72
N GLU A 12 -21.07 -8.10 12.18
CA GLU A 12 -20.21 -9.25 11.90
C GLU A 12 -20.17 -9.60 10.42
N HIS A 13 -21.31 -9.54 9.73
CA HIS A 13 -21.39 -9.70 8.28
C HIS A 13 -20.63 -8.59 7.54
N CYS A 14 -20.78 -7.32 7.94
CA CYS A 14 -20.04 -6.20 7.38
C CYS A 14 -18.52 -6.39 7.56
N ARG A 15 -18.09 -6.83 8.75
CA ARG A 15 -16.68 -7.11 9.04
C ARG A 15 -16.13 -8.23 8.15
N SER A 16 -16.89 -9.33 8.03
CA SER A 16 -16.49 -10.48 7.23
C SER A 16 -16.38 -10.13 5.75
N TYR A 17 -17.32 -9.34 5.23
CA TYR A 17 -17.27 -8.81 3.88
C TYR A 17 -16.04 -7.90 3.66
N ASN A 18 -15.77 -6.96 4.58
CA ASN A 18 -14.62 -6.07 4.47
C ASN A 18 -13.29 -6.86 4.49
N ALA A 19 -13.19 -7.89 5.34
CA ALA A 19 -12.01 -8.76 5.38
C ALA A 19 -11.77 -9.46 4.03
N ARG A 20 -12.84 -10.00 3.42
CA ARG A 20 -12.77 -10.61 2.08
C ARG A 20 -12.36 -9.60 1.02
N LEU A 21 -12.93 -8.39 1.05
CA LEU A 21 -12.57 -7.30 0.12
C LEU A 21 -11.09 -6.92 0.23
N CYS A 22 -10.56 -6.79 1.45
CA CYS A 22 -9.13 -6.51 1.67
C CYS A 22 -8.22 -7.64 1.16
N ALA A 23 -8.62 -8.90 1.35
CA ALA A 23 -7.88 -10.05 0.84
C ALA A 23 -7.86 -10.06 -0.70
N GLU A 24 -9.03 -9.93 -1.34
CA GLU A 24 -9.15 -9.87 -2.80
C GLU A 24 -8.34 -8.70 -3.39
N ARG A 25 -8.38 -7.52 -2.76
CA ARG A 25 -7.57 -6.36 -3.17
C ARG A 25 -6.08 -6.67 -3.10
N SER A 26 -5.62 -7.29 -2.02
CA SER A 26 -4.20 -7.59 -1.81
C SER A 26 -3.68 -8.62 -2.80
N MET A 27 -4.51 -9.61 -3.17
CA MET A 27 -4.17 -10.64 -4.16
C MET A 27 -4.06 -10.10 -5.59
N ARG A 28 -4.74 -8.99 -5.91
CA ARG A 28 -4.73 -8.39 -7.26
C ARG A 28 -3.66 -7.32 -7.47
N LEU A 29 -2.90 -6.96 -6.43
CA LEU A 29 -1.81 -5.99 -6.55
C LEU A 29 -0.50 -6.71 -6.94
N PRO A 30 0.36 -6.08 -7.76
CA PRO A 30 0.18 -4.77 -8.39
C PRO A 30 -0.79 -4.80 -9.59
N PHE A 31 -1.46 -3.67 -9.85
CA PHE A 31 -2.29 -3.49 -11.04
C PHE A 31 -1.43 -3.11 -12.25
N LEU A 32 -1.56 -3.82 -13.36
CA LEU A 32 -0.82 -3.53 -14.59
C LEU A 32 -1.64 -2.62 -15.50
N ASP A 33 -1.24 -1.35 -15.59
CA ASP A 33 -1.87 -0.38 -16.47
C ASP A 33 -1.36 -0.52 -17.92
N SER A 34 -2.25 -0.88 -18.85
CA SER A 34 -1.89 -1.14 -20.25
C SER A 34 -1.55 0.11 -21.04
N GLN A 35 -2.04 1.29 -20.64
CA GLN A 35 -1.78 2.53 -21.38
C GLN A 35 -0.42 3.12 -21.02
N THR A 36 -0.03 3.04 -19.74
CA THR A 36 1.23 3.64 -19.26
C THR A 36 2.36 2.62 -19.06
N GLY A 37 2.04 1.33 -19.01
CA GLY A 37 3.00 0.26 -18.70
C GLY A 37 3.44 0.23 -17.23
N VAL A 38 2.79 1.00 -16.35
CA VAL A 38 3.14 1.08 -14.93
C VAL A 38 2.45 -0.03 -14.13
N ALA A 39 3.24 -0.79 -13.37
CA ALA A 39 2.72 -1.68 -12.33
C ALA A 39 2.34 -0.87 -11.08
N GLN A 40 1.09 -0.42 -11.03
CA GLN A 40 0.56 0.47 -10.01
C GLN A 40 0.34 -0.26 -8.67
N ASN A 41 0.63 0.46 -7.58
CA ASN A 41 0.39 0.07 -6.21
C ASN A 41 -0.33 1.20 -5.46
N ASN A 42 -0.52 1.06 -4.15
CA ASN A 42 -1.00 2.16 -3.31
C ASN A 42 -0.09 3.40 -3.47
N CYS A 43 -0.70 4.55 -3.72
CA CYS A 43 -0.02 5.83 -3.91
C CYS A 43 -0.46 6.83 -2.82
N TYR A 44 0.32 7.90 -2.66
CA TYR A 44 0.10 8.96 -1.67
C TYR A 44 -0.03 10.33 -2.34
N ILE A 45 -0.46 10.36 -3.60
CA ILE A 45 -0.58 11.59 -4.39
C ILE A 45 -1.86 12.37 -4.05
N TRP A 46 -2.87 11.67 -3.50
CA TRP A 46 -4.13 12.26 -3.09
C TRP A 46 -4.00 12.81 -1.67
N MET A 47 -4.01 14.13 -1.55
CA MET A 47 -3.92 14.85 -0.28
C MET A 47 -5.19 15.66 -0.03
N GLU A 48 -5.68 15.62 1.20
CA GLU A 48 -6.83 16.43 1.63
C GLU A 48 -6.45 17.90 1.86
N LYS A 49 -7.47 18.78 1.86
CA LYS A 49 -7.29 20.20 2.16
C LYS A 49 -6.74 20.43 3.58
N THR A 50 -7.09 19.56 4.52
CA THR A 50 -6.61 19.54 5.91
C THR A 50 -5.11 19.27 6.00
N HIS A 51 -4.51 18.59 5.01
CA HIS A 51 -3.07 18.35 4.95
C HIS A 51 -2.28 19.54 4.38
N ARG A 52 -2.97 20.55 3.84
CA ARG A 52 -2.31 21.71 3.22
C ARG A 52 -1.73 22.63 4.31
N GLY A 53 -0.40 22.69 4.38
CA GLY A 53 0.33 23.64 5.21
C GLY A 53 0.77 24.89 4.45
N PRO A 54 1.31 25.90 5.15
CA PRO A 54 1.93 27.06 4.52
C PRO A 54 3.19 26.65 3.72
N GLY A 55 3.60 27.48 2.76
CA GLY A 55 4.89 27.30 2.08
C GLY A 55 6.08 27.37 3.04
N LEU A 56 7.11 26.55 2.83
CA LEU A 56 8.32 26.51 3.65
C LEU A 56 9.50 27.26 3.03
N SER A 57 9.44 27.57 1.73
CA SER A 57 10.51 28.24 0.98
C SER A 57 9.99 29.50 0.27
N PRO A 58 10.86 30.49 -0.03
CA PRO A 58 10.46 31.69 -0.75
C PRO A 58 9.73 31.36 -2.07
N GLY A 59 8.58 31.99 -2.30
CA GLY A 59 7.73 31.74 -3.47
C GLY A 59 6.83 30.50 -3.40
N GLN A 60 6.95 29.68 -2.35
CA GLN A 60 6.08 28.53 -2.15
C GLN A 60 4.75 28.96 -1.51
N ILE A 61 3.63 28.62 -2.14
CA ILE A 61 2.29 28.96 -1.60
C ILE A 61 1.85 27.95 -0.55
N TYR A 62 2.06 26.65 -0.82
CA TYR A 62 1.62 25.56 0.04
C TYR A 62 2.67 24.45 0.16
N THR A 63 2.60 23.72 1.27
CA THR A 63 3.37 22.50 1.51
C THR A 63 2.43 21.37 1.91
N TYR A 64 2.77 20.12 1.58
CA TYR A 64 2.07 18.92 2.04
C TYR A 64 3.03 18.00 2.80
N PRO A 65 2.54 17.12 3.70
CA PRO A 65 3.38 16.21 4.45
C PRO A 65 4.24 15.34 3.54
N ALA A 66 5.55 15.39 3.73
CA ALA A 66 6.50 14.55 3.00
C ALA A 66 6.59 13.17 3.64
N ARG A 67 6.66 12.13 2.81
CA ARG A 67 6.86 10.75 3.29
C ARG A 67 8.34 10.46 3.43
N CYS A 68 8.76 10.06 4.62
CA CYS A 68 10.12 9.58 4.84
C CYS A 68 10.36 8.29 4.07
N TRP A 69 11.48 8.19 3.37
CA TRP A 69 11.89 7.00 2.63
C TRP A 69 13.38 6.75 2.83
N ARG A 70 13.79 5.48 2.69
CA ARG A 70 15.18 5.08 2.79
C ARG A 70 15.50 4.09 1.68
N LYS A 71 16.48 4.41 0.84
CA LYS A 71 16.99 3.47 -0.17
C LYS A 71 17.72 2.32 0.54
N LYS A 72 17.34 1.08 0.26
CA LYS A 72 18.08 -0.09 0.73
C LYS A 72 19.44 -0.12 0.03
N ARG A 73 20.53 -0.33 0.80
CA ARG A 73 21.87 -0.55 0.24
C ARG A 73 21.85 -1.87 -0.55
N ARG A 74 22.39 -1.90 -1.77
CA ARG A 74 22.56 -3.17 -2.50
C ARG A 74 23.56 -4.02 -1.72
N LEU A 75 23.18 -5.26 -1.39
CA LEU A 75 24.14 -6.30 -1.04
C LEU A 75 24.79 -6.78 -2.33
N ASP A 76 26.04 -7.24 -2.26
CA ASP A 76 26.64 -7.95 -3.39
C ASP A 76 25.73 -9.12 -3.78
N ILE A 77 25.53 -9.31 -5.10
CA ILE A 77 24.55 -10.26 -5.64
C ILE A 77 24.80 -11.70 -5.13
N LEU A 78 26.06 -12.03 -4.86
CA LEU A 78 26.51 -13.31 -4.29
C LEU A 78 26.05 -13.52 -2.84
N GLU A 79 25.79 -12.44 -2.10
CA GLU A 79 25.36 -12.47 -0.71
C GLU A 79 23.83 -12.46 -0.56
N ASP A 80 23.04 -12.32 -1.64
CA ASP A 80 21.58 -12.44 -1.57
C ASP A 80 21.18 -13.92 -1.45
N PRO A 81 20.63 -14.38 -0.31
CA PRO A 81 20.27 -15.77 -0.12
C PRO A 81 19.25 -16.30 -1.15
N ARG A 82 18.48 -15.39 -1.79
CA ARG A 82 17.46 -15.71 -2.79
C ARG A 82 18.02 -15.87 -4.20
N LEU A 83 19.27 -15.45 -4.42
CA LEU A 83 19.95 -15.53 -5.71
C LEU A 83 21.11 -16.53 -5.69
N ARG A 84 21.27 -17.29 -4.60
CA ARG A 84 22.23 -18.39 -4.57
C ARG A 84 21.80 -19.43 -5.60
N PRO A 85 22.71 -19.88 -6.49
CA PRO A 85 22.42 -21.02 -7.34
C PRO A 85 22.02 -22.20 -6.45
N CYS A 86 20.86 -22.81 -6.71
CA CYS A 86 20.60 -24.15 -6.18
C CYS A 86 21.70 -25.06 -6.71
N GLU A 87 22.55 -25.58 -5.82
CA GLU A 87 23.46 -26.65 -6.17
C GLU A 87 22.63 -27.88 -6.56
N PHE A 88 22.38 -28.05 -7.85
CA PHE A 88 21.91 -29.33 -8.37
C PHE A 88 23.08 -30.30 -8.26
N LYS A 89 23.10 -31.10 -7.18
CA LYS A 89 23.97 -32.27 -7.09
C LYS A 89 23.48 -33.28 -8.13
N LEU A 90 24.28 -33.50 -9.17
CA LEU A 90 24.17 -34.64 -10.08
C LEU A 90 24.57 -35.93 -9.35
#